data_AF-A0A3D3TD71-F1
#
_entry.id   AF-A0A3D3TD71-F1
#
_cell.length_a   1.000
_cell.length_b   1.000
_cell.length_c   1.000
_cell.angle_alpha   90.00
_cell.angle_beta   90.00
_cell.angle_gamma   90.00
#
_symmetry.space_group_name_H-M   'P 1'
#
loop_
_entity.id
_entity.type
_entity.pdbx_description
1 polymer ?
#
loop_
_entity_poly.entity_id
_entity_poly.type
_entity_poly.pdbx_seq_one_letter_code
_entity_poly.pdbx_strand_id
1 'polypeptide(L)'
;MNSHVTKLTSERELPMNFIRFYSVGLLLFIIPFTRELFISITALSLLLVIGIVLYYHREWNVKTVLLFLFIVCASFLLEMAGTATGEIFGVYFYERGLGFKINGTPLIIGLNWLFLVYASHDIANRISGNAFI
;
A
#
# COMPACT_ATOMS: atom_id res chain seq x y z
N MET A 1 -0.51 -19.70 17.48
CA MET A 1 -0.32 -18.24 17.37
C MET A 1 -0.60 -17.62 18.74
N ASN A 2 0.25 -16.73 19.23
CA ASN A 2 0.16 -16.18 20.60
C ASN A 2 -1.11 -15.32 20.77
N SER A 3 -1.77 -15.33 21.93
CA SER A 3 -3.10 -14.69 22.13
C SER A 3 -3.12 -13.20 21.79
N HIS A 4 -1.99 -12.51 22.01
CA HIS A 4 -1.81 -11.10 21.65
C HIS A 4 -1.76 -10.86 20.14
N VAL A 5 -1.14 -11.76 19.37
CA VAL A 5 -1.04 -11.64 17.91
C VAL A 5 -2.40 -11.84 17.26
N THR A 6 -3.16 -12.83 17.73
CA THR A 6 -4.52 -13.11 17.25
C THR A 6 -5.48 -11.93 17.48
N LYS A 7 -5.25 -11.15 18.55
CA LYS A 7 -6.06 -9.96 18.86
C LYS A 7 -5.70 -8.76 17.95
N LEU A 8 -4.43 -8.62 17.59
CA LEU A 8 -3.97 -7.56 16.68
C LEU A 8 -4.50 -7.76 15.25
N THR A 9 -4.60 -9.01 14.82
CA THR A 9 -5.13 -9.43 13.52
C THR A 9 -6.55 -9.97 13.64
N SER A 10 -7.38 -9.39 14.50
CA SER A 10 -8.80 -9.72 14.56
C SER A 10 -9.58 -8.72 13.73
N GLU A 11 -10.48 -9.19 12.85
CA GLU A 11 -11.30 -8.31 11.97
C GLU A 11 -12.04 -7.24 12.78
N ARG A 12 -12.48 -7.56 14.00
CA ARG A 12 -13.21 -6.65 14.89
C ARG A 12 -12.35 -5.50 15.43
N GLU A 13 -11.09 -5.79 15.74
CA GLU A 13 -10.16 -4.82 16.35
C GLU A 13 -9.34 -4.07 15.28
N LEU A 14 -9.33 -4.57 14.04
CA LEU A 14 -8.48 -4.09 12.96
C LEU A 14 -8.65 -2.59 12.66
N PRO A 15 -9.88 -2.02 12.56
CA PRO A 15 -10.05 -0.59 12.33
C PRO A 15 -9.42 0.26 13.45
N MET A 16 -9.60 -0.15 14.71
CA MET A 16 -9.03 0.54 15.87
C MET A 16 -7.50 0.46 15.88
N ASN A 17 -6.94 -0.69 15.49
CA ASN A 17 -5.50 -0.87 15.37
C ASN A 17 -4.90 0.01 14.27
N PHE A 18 -5.58 0.17 13.13
CA PHE A 18 -5.17 1.13 12.10
C PHE A 18 -5.23 2.57 12.60
N ILE A 19 -6.27 2.97 13.32
CA ILE A 19 -6.34 4.32 13.91
C ILE A 19 -5.14 4.58 14.82
N ARG A 20 -4.80 3.64 15.72
CA ARG A 20 -3.62 3.75 16.59
C ARG A 20 -2.32 3.82 15.77
N PHE A 21 -2.17 2.94 14.79
CA PHE A 21 -1.00 2.87 13.92
C PHE A 21 -0.77 4.19 13.16
N TYR A 22 -1.79 4.73 12.50
CA TYR A 22 -1.70 6.01 11.78
C TYR A 22 -1.57 7.21 12.72
N SER A 23 -2.12 7.15 13.94
CA SER A 23 -1.91 8.21 14.95
C SER A 23 -0.44 8.29 15.35
N VAL A 24 0.22 7.15 15.56
CA VAL A 24 1.68 7.11 15.83
C VAL A 24 2.45 7.65 14.62
N GLY A 25 2.12 7.23 13.41
CA GLY A 25 2.74 7.74 12.19
C GLY A 25 2.60 9.27 12.05
N LEU A 26 1.42 9.82 12.37
CA LEU A 26 1.17 11.26 12.35
C LEU A 26 2.03 12.00 13.38
N LEU A 27 2.15 11.48 14.60
CA LEU A 27 3.02 12.06 15.63
C LEU A 27 4.48 12.06 15.18
N LEU A 28 4.96 10.96 14.60
CA LEU A 28 6.32 10.85 14.07
C LEU A 28 6.60 11.86 12.95
N PHE A 29 5.59 12.16 12.13
CA PHE A 29 5.68 13.13 11.03
C PHE A 29 5.70 14.59 11.51
N ILE A 30 4.82 14.95 12.45
CA ILE A 30 4.67 16.34 12.93
C ILE A 30 5.86 16.76 13.78
N ILE A 31 6.37 15.88 14.64
CA ILE A 31 7.46 16.18 15.55
C ILE A 31 8.79 16.19 14.75
N PRO A 32 9.51 17.33 14.67
CA PRO A 32 10.66 17.46 13.78
C PRO A 32 11.78 16.44 14.05
N PHE A 33 12.07 16.17 15.32
CA PHE A 33 13.16 15.26 15.70
C PHE A 33 12.86 13.77 15.42
N THR A 34 11.59 13.39 15.19
CA THR A 34 11.20 12.01 14.87
C THR A 34 10.97 11.76 13.38
N ARG A 35 11.10 12.79 12.54
CA ARG A 35 10.76 12.72 11.11
C ARG A 35 11.61 11.69 10.35
N GLU A 36 12.88 11.54 10.68
CA GLU A 36 13.75 10.52 10.07
C GLU A 36 13.26 9.09 10.35
N LEU A 37 12.69 8.85 11.54
CA LEU A 37 12.06 7.58 11.87
C LEU A 37 10.80 7.38 11.02
N PHE A 38 9.95 8.41 10.86
CA PHE A 38 8.79 8.35 9.97
C PHE A 38 9.19 7.95 8.53
N ILE A 39 10.19 8.62 7.97
CA ILE A 39 10.71 8.34 6.62
C ILE A 39 11.20 6.88 6.51
N SER A 40 11.93 6.39 7.51
CA SER A 40 12.49 5.04 7.51
C SER A 40 11.43 3.93 7.60
N ILE A 41 10.34 4.16 8.34
CA ILE A 41 9.27 3.17 8.51
C ILE A 41 8.15 3.29 7.47
N THR A 42 8.13 4.33 6.64
CA THR A 42 7.03 4.57 5.68
C THR A 42 6.88 3.42 4.69
N ALA A 43 7.98 2.98 4.06
CA ALA A 43 7.94 1.82 3.17
C ALA A 43 7.48 0.54 3.91
N LEU A 44 7.94 0.33 5.14
CA LEU A 44 7.52 -0.81 5.96
C LEU A 44 6.03 -0.77 6.32
N SER A 45 5.50 0.44 6.53
CA SER A 45 4.09 0.68 6.82
C SER A 45 3.21 0.31 5.64
N LEU A 46 3.62 0.67 4.42
CA LEU A 46 2.94 0.26 3.19
C LEU A 46 2.92 -1.27 3.03
N LEU A 47 4.06 -1.93 3.27
CA LEU A 47 4.14 -3.41 3.24
C LEU A 47 3.23 -4.06 4.28
N LEU A 48 3.16 -3.49 5.48
CA LEU A 48 2.27 -3.99 6.53
C LEU A 48 0.80 -3.86 6.12
N VAL A 49 0.38 -2.70 5.61
CA VAL A 49 -1.01 -2.44 5.20
C VAL A 49 -1.42 -3.39 4.08
N ILE A 50 -0.63 -3.49 3.01
CA ILE A 50 -0.96 -4.38 1.89
C ILE A 50 -0.90 -5.85 2.32
N GLY A 51 0.05 -6.23 3.19
CA GLY A 51 0.16 -7.58 3.74
C GLY A 51 -1.09 -7.98 4.53
N ILE A 52 -1.63 -7.08 5.35
CA ILE A 52 -2.88 -7.31 6.08
C ILE A 52 -4.07 -7.45 5.11
N VAL A 53 -4.18 -6.58 4.10
CA VAL A 53 -5.26 -6.64 3.11
C VAL A 53 -5.24 -7.98 2.36
N LEU A 54 -4.06 -8.39 1.90
CA LEU A 54 -3.89 -9.67 1.21
C LEU A 54 -4.12 -10.88 2.13
N TYR A 55 -3.77 -10.77 3.41
CA TYR A 55 -4.05 -11.82 4.41
C TYR A 55 -5.55 -12.09 4.57
N TYR A 56 -6.39 -11.06 4.50
CA TYR A 56 -7.86 -11.21 4.59
C TYR A 56 -8.53 -11.46 3.23
N HIS A 57 -7.80 -11.40 2.13
CA HIS A 57 -8.35 -11.75 0.83
C HIS A 57 -8.70 -13.25 0.79
N ARG A 58 -9.96 -13.58 0.49
CA ARG A 58 -10.47 -14.96 0.59
C ARG A 58 -10.37 -15.77 -0.71
N GLU A 59 -10.40 -15.10 -1.87
CA GLU A 59 -10.56 -15.78 -3.17
C GLU A 59 -9.26 -15.86 -3.98
N TRP A 60 -8.29 -16.59 -3.41
CA TRP A 60 -7.02 -16.85 -4.09
C TRP A 60 -7.20 -17.87 -5.21
N ASN A 61 -7.06 -17.39 -6.45
CA ASN A 61 -6.96 -18.23 -7.64
C ASN A 61 -5.90 -17.69 -8.61
N VAL A 62 -5.55 -18.47 -9.62
CA VAL A 62 -4.51 -18.10 -10.60
C VAL A 62 -4.83 -16.78 -11.29
N LYS A 63 -6.11 -16.52 -11.61
CA LYS A 63 -6.51 -15.26 -12.25
C LYS A 63 -6.28 -14.08 -11.32
N THR A 64 -6.64 -14.19 -10.05
CA THR A 64 -6.38 -13.15 -9.03
C THR A 64 -4.88 -12.85 -8.91
N VAL A 65 -4.05 -13.89 -8.82
CA VAL A 65 -2.59 -13.73 -8.71
C VAL A 65 -2.02 -13.06 -9.96
N LEU A 66 -2.43 -13.49 -11.15
CA LEU A 66 -2.00 -12.88 -12.40
C LEU A 66 -2.46 -11.42 -12.52
N LEU A 67 -3.68 -11.11 -12.09
CA LEU A 67 -4.20 -9.74 -12.07
C LEU A 67 -3.39 -8.86 -11.11
N PHE A 68 -3.11 -9.33 -9.89
CA PHE A 68 -2.33 -8.57 -8.92
C PHE A 68 -0.90 -8.34 -9.43
N LEU A 69 -0.26 -9.36 -9.97
CA LEU A 69 1.06 -9.25 -10.57
C LEU A 69 1.05 -8.26 -11.74
N PHE A 70 0.03 -8.33 -12.60
CA PHE A 70 -0.15 -7.40 -13.70
C PHE A 70 -0.27 -5.96 -13.18
N ILE A 71 -1.12 -5.70 -12.19
CA ILE A 71 -1.28 -4.35 -11.61
C ILE A 71 0.05 -3.84 -11.06
N VAL A 72 0.75 -4.64 -10.25
CA VAL A 72 2.04 -4.25 -9.66
C VAL A 72 3.08 -3.95 -10.74
N CYS A 73 3.24 -4.83 -11.73
CA CYS A 73 4.23 -4.67 -12.78
C CYS A 73 3.88 -3.52 -13.73
N ALA A 74 2.64 -3.45 -14.22
CA ALA A 74 2.21 -2.42 -15.16
C ALA A 74 2.29 -1.03 -14.52
N SER A 75 1.79 -0.87 -13.29
CA SER A 75 1.85 0.40 -12.58
C SER A 75 3.29 0.82 -12.26
N PHE A 76 4.16 -0.11 -11.83
CA PHE A 76 5.56 0.19 -11.60
C PHE A 76 6.28 0.63 -12.88
N LEU A 77 6.07 -0.07 -14.00
CA LEU A 77 6.70 0.26 -15.27
C LEU A 77 6.20 1.60 -15.83
N LEU A 78 4.90 1.89 -15.71
CA LEU A 78 4.35 3.19 -16.08
C LEU A 78 4.87 4.31 -15.20
N GLU A 79 4.97 4.09 -13.88
CA GLU A 79 5.56 5.06 -12.96
C GLU A 79 7.04 5.31 -13.30
N MET A 80 7.79 4.25 -13.58
CA MET A 80 9.19 4.35 -13.95
C MET A 80 9.39 5.09 -15.27
N ALA A 81 8.56 4.82 -16.28
CA ALA A 81 8.57 5.59 -17.51
C ALA A 81 8.19 7.05 -17.24
N GLY A 82 7.17 7.31 -16.42
CA GLY A 82 6.68 8.64 -16.08
C GLY A 82 7.71 9.50 -15.36
N THR A 83 8.39 8.96 -14.36
CA THR A 83 9.45 9.70 -13.62
C THR A 83 10.72 9.88 -14.44
N ALA A 84 11.02 8.97 -15.37
CA ALA A 84 12.20 9.06 -16.23
C ALA A 84 12.02 10.10 -17.36
N THR A 85 10.82 10.23 -17.92
CA THR A 85 10.55 11.13 -19.05
C THR A 85 9.85 12.41 -18.67
N GLY A 86 9.02 12.39 -17.62
CA GLY A 86 8.12 13.48 -17.26
C GLY A 86 6.84 13.55 -18.11
N GLU A 87 6.63 12.66 -19.07
CA GLU A 87 5.55 12.77 -20.07
C GLU A 87 4.20 12.23 -19.59
N ILE A 88 4.20 11.23 -18.70
CA ILE A 88 2.96 10.57 -18.27
C ILE A 88 2.27 11.37 -17.16
N PHE A 89 3.06 11.82 -16.19
CA PHE A 89 2.56 12.41 -14.94
C PHE A 89 3.20 13.77 -14.62
N GLY A 90 3.97 14.35 -15.55
CA GLY A 90 4.77 15.55 -15.31
C GLY A 90 6.13 15.26 -14.67
N VAL A 91 6.93 16.30 -14.49
CA VAL A 91 8.28 16.22 -13.92
C VAL A 91 8.21 16.23 -12.39
N TYR A 92 8.55 15.12 -11.75
CA TYR A 92 8.75 15.02 -10.31
C TYR A 92 9.75 13.90 -9.98
N PHE A 93 10.21 13.86 -8.74
CA PHE A 93 11.17 12.87 -8.26
C PHE A 93 10.71 12.30 -6.92
N TYR A 94 10.92 11.00 -6.75
CA TYR A 94 10.70 10.36 -5.47
C TYR A 94 11.82 10.68 -4.49
N GLU A 95 11.45 10.91 -3.23
CA GLU A 95 12.38 11.10 -2.10
C GLU A 95 12.77 9.77 -1.45
N ARG A 96 13.57 9.81 -0.39
CA ARG A 96 14.16 8.61 0.27
C ARG A 96 13.16 7.74 1.06
N GLY A 97 11.95 8.21 1.33
CA GLY A 97 11.01 7.53 2.26
C GLY A 97 10.35 6.24 1.76
N LEU A 98 10.46 5.93 0.48
CA LEU A 98 9.79 4.75 -0.12
C LEU A 98 10.73 3.56 -0.38
N GLY A 99 11.92 3.60 0.23
CA GLY A 99 12.87 2.48 0.21
C GLY A 99 13.59 2.34 -1.13
N PHE A 100 13.82 1.09 -1.54
CA PHE A 100 14.65 0.76 -2.69
C PHE A 100 14.04 1.26 -4.01
N LYS A 101 14.88 1.87 -4.86
CA LYS A 101 14.50 2.46 -6.14
C LYS A 101 15.21 1.79 -7.30
N ILE A 102 14.51 1.68 -8.42
CA ILE A 102 15.07 1.31 -9.72
C ILE A 102 14.84 2.50 -10.65
N ASN A 103 15.90 3.02 -11.25
CA ASN A 103 15.85 4.21 -12.11
C ASN A 103 15.09 5.41 -11.49
N GLY A 104 15.37 5.70 -10.21
CA GLY A 104 14.71 6.79 -9.48
C GLY A 104 13.30 6.47 -8.97
N THR A 105 12.71 5.34 -9.35
CA THR A 105 11.34 4.95 -8.97
C THR A 105 11.33 3.90 -7.86
N PRO A 106 10.66 4.14 -6.72
CA PRO A 106 10.56 3.17 -5.63
C PRO A 106 9.82 1.91 -6.05
N LEU A 107 10.39 0.74 -5.78
CA LEU A 107 9.76 -0.54 -6.13
C LEU A 107 8.40 -0.73 -5.44
N ILE A 108 8.24 -0.16 -4.24
CA ILE A 108 7.02 -0.28 -3.45
C ILE A 108 5.81 0.42 -4.09
N ILE A 109 6.01 1.30 -5.07
CA ILE A 109 4.90 2.01 -5.71
C ILE A 109 3.95 1.07 -6.44
N GLY A 110 4.45 -0.04 -7.00
CA GLY A 110 3.59 -1.04 -7.63
C GLY A 110 2.63 -1.70 -6.63
N LEU A 111 3.10 -1.98 -5.40
CA LEU A 111 2.25 -2.51 -4.33
C LEU A 111 1.27 -1.45 -3.82
N ASN A 112 1.66 -0.18 -3.80
CA ASN A 112 0.76 0.92 -3.46
C ASN A 112 -0.39 1.03 -4.48
N TRP A 113 -0.09 0.92 -5.78
CA TRP A 113 -1.12 0.89 -6.81
C TRP A 113 -2.04 -0.32 -6.70
N LEU A 114 -1.51 -1.50 -6.38
CA LEU A 114 -2.33 -2.67 -6.08
C LEU A 114 -3.30 -2.41 -4.92
N PHE A 115 -2.81 -1.84 -3.81
CA PHE A 115 -3.67 -1.46 -2.68
C PHE A 115 -4.79 -0.51 -3.11
N LEU A 116 -4.46 0.54 -3.87
CA LEU A 116 -5.44 1.53 -4.34
C LEU A 116 -6.51 0.91 -5.23
N VAL A 117 -6.13 0.06 -6.19
CA VAL A 117 -7.07 -0.63 -7.07
C VAL A 117 -7.96 -1.57 -6.27
N TYR A 118 -7.39 -2.36 -5.35
CA TYR A 118 -8.13 -3.28 -4.50
C TYR A 118 -9.17 -2.56 -3.63
N ALA A 119 -8.74 -1.52 -2.90
CA ALA A 119 -9.62 -0.75 -2.04
C ALA A 119 -10.71 -0.03 -2.83
N SER A 120 -10.36 0.56 -3.97
CA SER A 120 -11.32 1.24 -4.85
C SER A 120 -12.36 0.28 -5.41
N HIS A 121 -11.96 -0.93 -5.78
CA HIS A 121 -12.87 -1.97 -6.26
C HIS A 121 -13.86 -2.40 -5.15
N ASP A 122 -13.37 -2.67 -3.93
CA ASP A 122 -14.25 -3.02 -2.80
C ASP A 122 -15.24 -1.91 -2.47
N ILE A 123 -14.79 -0.65 -2.47
CA ILE A 123 -15.65 0.52 -2.26
C ILE A 123 -16.69 0.63 -3.39
N ALA A 124 -16.28 0.50 -4.66
CA ALA A 124 -17.17 0.59 -5.81
C ALA A 124 -18.24 -0.52 -5.81
N ASN A 125 -17.89 -1.75 -5.43
CA ASN A 125 -18.84 -2.85 -5.30
C ASN A 125 -19.87 -2.57 -4.21
N ARG A 126 -19.44 -2.05 -3.05
CA ARG A 126 -20.35 -1.68 -1.95
C ARG A 126 -21.31 -0.56 -2.35
N ILE A 127 -20.84 0.44 -3.08
CA ILE A 127 -21.66 1.59 -3.50
C ILE A 127 -22.64 1.20 -4.61
N SER A 128 -22.20 0.42 -5.60
CA SER A 128 -23.03 0.07 -6.75
C SER A 128 -24.11 -0.96 -6.44
N GLY A 129 -24.01 -1.68 -5.31
CA GLY A 129 -24.89 -2.80 -4.97
C GLY A 129 -24.77 -3.99 -5.92
N ASN A 130 -23.91 -3.88 -6.93
CA ASN A 130 -23.56 -4.95 -7.85
C ASN A 130 -22.28 -5.61 -7.35
N ALA A 131 -22.39 -6.87 -6.98
CA ALA A 131 -21.25 -7.77 -6.92
C ALA A 131 -20.80 -8.01 -8.37
N PHE A 132 -19.98 -7.12 -8.92
CA PHE A 132 -19.36 -7.37 -10.21
C PHE A 132 -18.03 -8.07 -9.99
N ILE A 133 -18.02 -9.34 -10.45
CA ILE A 133 -17.06 -10.44 -10.32
C ILE A 133 -17.34 -11.34 -9.12
#